data_AF-A0A2C9LPG8-F1
#
_entry.id   AF-A0A2C9LPG8-F1
#
_cell.length_a   1.000
_cell.length_b   1.000
_cell.length_c   1.000
_cell.angle_alpha   90.00
_cell.angle_beta   90.00
_cell.angle_gamma   90.00
#
_symmetry.space_group_name_H-M   'P 1'
#
loop_
_entity.id
_entity.type
_entity.pdbx_description
1 polymer ?
#
loop_
_entity_poly.entity_id
_entity_poly.type
_entity_poly.pdbx_seq_one_letter_code
_entity_poly.pdbx_strand_id
1 'polypeptide(L)'
;AVLDVGLSRTTTGCKIFGLMKGVVDGGIDVPHSENRFFGYDAETKKYDAAAHRDRIFGKHVADYMKMLKEEDPDAYKRQFSQYIAEGIEPDDLEEIYKKAHERIRSNPERAARAPKKVTEKKSYRIHKISLDERKKRIEEKKELLLLLKKQQDAAMS
;
A
#
# COMPACT_ATOMS: atom_id res chain seq x y z
N ALA A 1 -8.12 10.16 21.54
CA ALA A 1 -7.89 8.95 20.72
C ALA A 1 -6.64 8.22 21.20
N VAL A 2 -6.42 6.94 20.81
CA VAL A 2 -5.23 6.16 21.19
C VAL A 2 -4.55 5.65 19.91
N LEU A 3 -3.22 5.72 19.84
CA LEU A 3 -2.45 5.24 18.70
C LEU A 3 -2.28 3.71 18.78
N ASP A 4 -2.80 2.99 17.79
CA ASP A 4 -2.52 1.57 17.58
C ASP A 4 -1.43 1.41 16.49
N VAL A 5 -0.29 0.84 16.87
CA VAL A 5 0.85 0.57 15.95
C VAL A 5 0.80 -0.84 15.37
N GLY A 6 -0.10 -1.70 15.87
CA GLY A 6 -0.17 -3.12 15.53
C GLY A 6 1.18 -3.83 15.76
N LEU A 7 1.65 -4.53 14.73
CA LEU A 7 2.93 -5.25 14.73
C LEU A 7 4.10 -4.39 14.21
N SER A 8 3.87 -3.10 13.94
CA SER A 8 4.91 -2.21 13.44
C SER A 8 5.92 -1.89 14.54
N ARG A 9 7.22 -1.90 14.20
CA ARG A 9 8.27 -1.54 15.14
C ARG A 9 8.21 -0.05 15.50
N THR A 10 8.22 0.27 16.79
CA THR A 10 8.19 1.64 17.30
C THR A 10 9.58 2.28 17.28
N THR A 11 10.11 2.53 16.09
CA THR A 11 11.37 3.27 15.91
C THR A 11 11.13 4.78 15.90
N THR A 12 12.12 5.54 16.37
CA THR A 12 12.09 7.02 16.30
C THR A 12 12.12 7.48 14.84
N GLY A 13 11.27 8.44 14.48
CA GLY A 13 11.15 8.96 13.12
C GLY A 13 10.40 8.06 12.13
N CYS A 14 9.70 7.03 12.61
CA CYS A 14 8.88 6.18 11.73
C CYS A 14 7.62 6.93 11.24
N LYS A 15 7.09 6.51 10.08
CA LYS A 15 5.94 7.17 9.42
C LYS A 15 4.67 7.19 10.28
N ILE A 16 4.49 6.21 11.15
CA ILE A 16 3.30 6.11 12.02
C ILE A 16 3.25 7.30 12.99
N PHE A 17 4.39 7.71 13.54
CA PHE A 17 4.44 8.88 14.42
C PHE A 17 4.30 10.20 13.65
N GLY A 18 4.71 10.24 12.37
CA GLY A 18 4.38 11.37 11.48
C GLY A 18 2.88 11.50 11.22
N LEU A 19 2.18 10.37 11.02
CA LEU A 19 0.72 10.34 10.92
C LEU A 19 0.06 10.81 12.22
N MET A 20 0.54 10.31 13.37
CA MET A 20 0.05 10.75 14.68
C MET A 20 0.23 12.26 14.87
N LYS A 21 1.37 12.83 14.45
CA LYS A 21 1.58 14.29 14.50
C LYS A 21 0.55 15.03 13.67
N GLY A 22 0.26 14.57 12.45
CA GLY A 22 -0.78 15.13 11.60
C GLY A 22 -2.19 15.02 12.19
N VAL A 23 -2.50 13.94 12.92
CA VAL A 23 -3.77 13.77 13.65
C VAL A 23 -3.90 14.79 14.78
N VAL A 24 -2.82 15.02 15.53
CA VAL A 24 -2.75 16.03 16.58
C VAL A 24 -2.90 17.44 15.99
N ASP A 25 -2.22 17.73 14.87
CA ASP A 25 -2.36 19.00 14.14
C ASP A 25 -3.76 19.21 13.53
N GLY A 26 -4.49 18.12 13.30
CA GLY A 26 -5.90 18.12 12.93
C GLY A 26 -6.87 18.36 14.09
N GLY A 27 -6.36 18.53 15.33
CA GLY A 27 -7.16 18.85 16.51
C GLY A 27 -7.65 17.63 17.31
N ILE A 28 -7.20 16.42 16.98
CA ILE A 28 -7.52 15.22 17.75
C ILE A 28 -6.48 15.02 18.85
N ASP A 29 -6.93 15.01 20.10
CA ASP A 29 -6.04 14.72 21.23
C ASP A 29 -5.64 13.24 21.26
N VAL A 30 -4.34 12.98 21.19
CA VAL A 30 -3.72 11.66 21.27
C VAL A 30 -2.62 11.74 22.31
N PRO A 31 -2.65 10.95 23.39
CA PRO A 31 -1.57 10.92 24.37
C PRO A 31 -0.26 10.45 23.72
N HIS A 32 0.78 11.30 23.72
CA HIS A 32 2.07 10.99 23.12
C HIS A 32 3.23 11.75 23.78
N SER A 33 4.46 11.32 23.48
CA SER A 33 5.70 12.03 23.83
C SER A 33 6.54 12.31 22.57
N GLU A 34 7.45 13.27 22.67
CA GLU A 34 8.28 13.72 21.53
C GLU A 34 9.39 12.72 21.16
N ASN A 35 9.66 11.74 22.03
CA ASN A 35 10.78 10.80 21.93
C ASN A 35 10.74 9.91 20.67
N ARG A 36 9.60 9.86 19.98
CA ARG A 36 9.38 9.06 18.77
C ARG A 36 9.29 9.87 17.49
N PHE A 37 9.31 11.21 17.60
CA PHE A 37 9.32 12.08 16.44
C PHE A 37 10.67 12.11 15.72
N PHE A 38 10.63 12.49 14.45
CA PHE A 38 11.86 12.74 13.70
C PHE A 38 12.56 13.97 14.28
N GLY A 39 13.89 13.96 14.35
CA GLY A 39 14.66 15.03 14.99
C GLY A 39 14.79 14.90 16.51
N TYR A 40 14.27 13.83 17.13
CA TYR A 40 14.58 13.50 18.52
C TYR A 40 15.91 12.75 18.62
N ASP A 41 16.81 13.26 19.44
CA ASP A 41 18.09 12.63 19.78
C ASP A 41 17.98 11.92 21.15
N ALA A 42 18.25 10.61 21.15
CA ALA A 42 18.19 9.77 22.33
C ALA A 42 19.34 10.02 23.32
N GLU A 43 20.48 10.50 22.84
CA GLU A 43 21.66 10.75 23.69
C GLU A 43 21.49 12.06 24.46
N THR A 44 21.17 13.14 23.75
CA THR A 44 20.99 14.46 24.36
C THR A 44 19.58 14.67 24.93
N LYS A 45 18.62 13.79 24.62
CA LYS A 45 17.19 13.89 24.97
C LYS A 45 16.56 15.22 24.51
N LYS A 46 17.01 15.74 23.38
CA LYS A 46 16.51 16.98 22.77
C LYS A 46 15.72 16.66 21.52
N TYR A 47 14.65 17.41 21.31
CA TYR A 47 13.80 17.33 20.14
C TYR A 47 14.01 18.58 19.27
N ASP A 48 14.41 18.37 18.02
CA ASP A 48 14.48 19.41 17.01
C ASP A 48 13.18 19.46 16.19
N ALA A 49 12.34 20.44 16.50
CA ALA A 49 11.09 20.68 15.80
C ALA A 49 11.29 21.15 14.35
N ALA A 50 12.40 21.81 14.03
CA ALA A 50 12.69 22.27 12.67
C ALA A 50 13.01 21.07 11.76
N ALA A 51 13.82 20.12 12.23
CA ALA A 51 14.06 18.88 11.50
C ALA A 51 12.76 18.07 11.27
N HIS A 52 11.85 18.05 12.24
CA HIS A 52 10.56 17.39 12.05
C HIS A 52 9.69 18.11 11.03
N ARG A 53 9.64 19.46 11.06
CA ARG A 53 8.95 20.27 10.05
C ARG A 53 9.48 19.97 8.65
N ASP A 54 10.79 19.95 8.47
CA ASP A 54 11.45 19.67 7.19
C ASP A 54 11.08 18.27 6.67
N ARG A 55 10.88 17.30 7.57
CA ARG A 55 10.40 15.97 7.22
C ARG A 55 8.95 15.97 6.73
N ILE A 56 8.07 16.78 7.34
CA ILE A 56 6.65 16.90 6.97
C ILE A 56 6.50 17.49 5.57
N PHE A 57 7.27 18.54 5.24
CA PHE A 57 7.20 19.20 3.93
C PHE A 57 8.10 18.56 2.86
N GLY A 58 8.64 17.37 3.13
CA GLY A 58 9.37 16.59 2.11
C GLY A 58 10.74 17.15 1.72
N LYS A 59 11.34 18.04 2.51
CA LYS A 59 12.65 18.65 2.20
C LYS A 59 13.75 17.61 1.99
N HIS A 60 13.77 16.56 2.82
CA HIS A 60 14.68 15.42 2.65
C HIS A 60 14.56 14.71 1.28
N VAL A 61 13.37 14.70 0.67
CA VAL A 61 13.15 14.15 -0.67
C VAL A 61 13.69 15.14 -1.70
N ALA A 62 13.40 16.43 -1.53
CA ALA A 62 13.92 17.48 -2.40
C ALA A 62 15.45 17.51 -2.42
N ASP A 63 16.08 17.45 -1.25
CA ASP A 63 17.54 17.41 -1.12
C ASP A 63 18.13 16.18 -1.80
N TYR A 64 17.48 15.02 -1.65
CA TYR A 64 17.92 13.78 -2.30
C TYR A 64 17.73 13.81 -3.82
N MET A 65 16.64 14.42 -4.31
CA MET A 65 16.41 14.66 -5.73
C MET A 65 17.51 15.56 -6.30
N LYS A 66 17.86 16.65 -5.62
CA LYS A 66 18.94 17.58 -6.03
C LYS A 66 20.28 16.87 -6.10
N MET A 67 20.66 16.16 -5.03
CA MET A 67 21.89 15.37 -4.97
C MET A 67 21.98 14.38 -6.14
N LEU A 68 20.94 13.57 -6.37
CA LEU A 68 20.96 12.58 -7.45
C LEU A 68 20.94 13.20 -8.83
N LYS A 69 20.26 14.34 -9.02
CA LYS A 69 20.24 15.04 -10.30
C LYS A 69 21.64 15.53 -10.71
N GLU A 70 22.48 15.88 -9.74
CA GLU A 70 23.86 16.31 -9.94
C GLU A 70 24.84 15.14 -10.04
N GLU A 71 24.73 14.14 -9.17
CA GLU A 71 25.70 13.03 -9.07
C GLU A 71 25.44 11.88 -10.05
N ASP A 72 24.18 11.47 -10.22
CA ASP A 72 23.80 10.30 -11.04
C ASP A 72 22.41 10.50 -11.69
N PRO A 73 22.37 11.09 -12.90
CA PRO A 73 21.14 11.33 -13.64
C PRO A 73 20.35 10.04 -13.97
N ASP A 74 21.00 8.89 -14.06
CA ASP A 74 20.33 7.63 -14.37
C ASP A 74 19.66 7.04 -13.12
N ALA A 75 20.30 7.13 -11.95
CA ALA A 75 19.65 6.86 -10.68
C ALA A 75 18.48 7.81 -10.41
N TYR A 76 18.63 9.10 -10.75
CA TYR A 76 17.54 10.09 -10.65
C TYR A 76 16.32 9.66 -11.47
N LYS A 77 16.51 9.31 -12.75
CA LYS A 77 15.42 8.83 -13.63
C LYS A 77 14.77 7.56 -13.10
N ARG A 78 15.55 6.63 -12.55
CA ARG A 78 15.03 5.37 -12.00
C ARG A 78 14.17 5.60 -10.76
N GLN A 79 14.65 6.42 -9.81
CA GLN A 79 13.99 6.63 -8.53
C GLN A 79 12.80 7.59 -8.62
N PHE A 80 12.91 8.64 -9.42
CA PHE A 80 11.94 9.73 -9.52
C PHE A 80 11.20 9.77 -10.86
N SER A 81 11.08 8.63 -11.56
CA SER A 81 10.41 8.53 -12.86
C SER A 81 9.00 9.15 -12.89
N GLN A 82 8.20 8.94 -11.84
CA GLN A 82 6.85 9.52 -11.75
C GLN A 82 6.87 11.04 -11.56
N TYR A 83 7.83 11.56 -10.79
CA TYR A 83 8.01 13.00 -10.62
C TYR A 83 8.36 13.67 -11.94
N ILE A 84 9.24 13.03 -12.73
CA ILE A 84 9.61 13.51 -14.07
C ILE A 84 8.40 13.48 -15.01
N ALA A 85 7.59 12.43 -14.96
CA ALA A 85 6.38 12.31 -15.79
C ALA A 85 5.32 13.36 -15.44
N GLU A 86 5.21 13.75 -14.16
CA GLU A 86 4.28 14.77 -13.67
C GLU A 86 4.86 16.20 -13.72
N GLY A 87 6.15 16.35 -14.07
CA GLY A 87 6.82 17.64 -14.13
C GLY A 87 7.06 18.28 -12.76
N ILE A 88 7.24 17.47 -11.72
CA ILE A 88 7.47 17.93 -10.34
C ILE A 88 8.98 18.07 -10.10
N GLU A 89 9.45 19.28 -9.85
CA GLU A 89 10.83 19.57 -9.50
C GLU A 89 11.04 19.57 -7.96
N PRO A 90 12.30 19.48 -7.48
CA PRO A 90 12.59 19.41 -6.05
C PRO A 90 12.04 20.60 -5.24
N ASP A 91 12.05 21.80 -5.82
CA ASP A 91 11.61 23.02 -5.16
C ASP A 91 10.08 23.11 -5.02
N ASP A 92 9.33 22.36 -5.84
CA ASP A 92 7.86 22.37 -5.82
C ASP A 92 7.28 21.59 -4.63
N LEU A 93 8.06 20.68 -4.04
CA LEU A 93 7.60 19.72 -3.04
C LEU A 93 6.97 20.39 -1.81
N GLU A 94 7.63 21.40 -1.25
CA GLU A 94 7.12 22.09 -0.05
C GLU A 94 5.77 22.76 -0.33
N GLU A 95 5.62 23.39 -1.50
CA GLU A 95 4.36 24.02 -1.89
C GLU A 95 3.24 23.01 -2.12
N ILE A 96 3.55 21.87 -2.74
CA ILE A 96 2.57 20.79 -2.99
C ILE A 96 1.98 20.32 -1.66
N TYR A 97 2.81 20.08 -0.64
CA TYR A 97 2.34 19.65 0.69
C TYR A 97 1.52 20.73 1.40
N LYS A 98 1.93 22.01 1.33
CA LYS A 98 1.15 23.14 1.90
C LYS A 98 -0.23 23.24 1.26
N LYS A 99 -0.28 23.24 -0.08
CA LYS A 99 -1.53 23.25 -0.86
C LYS A 99 -2.41 22.03 -0.53
N ALA A 100 -1.81 20.86 -0.32
CA ALA A 100 -2.54 19.67 0.11
C ALA A 100 -3.19 19.85 1.50
N HIS A 101 -2.47 20.41 2.47
CA HIS A 101 -3.02 20.69 3.79
C HIS A 101 -4.20 21.68 3.74
N GLU A 102 -4.08 22.74 2.95
CA GLU A 102 -5.17 23.70 2.74
C GLU A 102 -6.40 23.05 2.12
N ARG A 103 -6.22 22.20 1.10
CA ARG A 103 -7.31 21.46 0.44
C ARG A 103 -8.01 20.48 1.38
N ILE A 104 -7.26 19.79 2.25
CA ILE A 104 -7.84 18.88 3.25
C ILE A 104 -8.68 19.66 4.27
N ARG A 105 -8.22 20.84 4.69
CA ARG A 105 -8.97 21.70 5.62
C ARG A 105 -10.23 22.27 4.98
N SER A 106 -10.20 22.62 3.69
CA SER A 106 -11.36 23.19 3.01
C SER A 106 -12.43 22.15 2.69
N ASN A 107 -12.06 20.91 2.40
CA ASN A 107 -13.00 19.82 2.16
C ASN A 107 -12.54 18.52 2.87
N PRO A 108 -12.94 18.30 4.13
CA PRO A 108 -12.56 17.12 4.89
C PRO A 108 -13.37 15.86 4.54
N GLU A 109 -14.45 15.99 3.77
CA GLU A 109 -15.35 14.88 3.51
C GLU A 109 -14.79 13.89 2.49
N ARG A 110 -15.06 12.60 2.74
CA ARG A 110 -14.68 11.54 1.81
C ARG A 110 -15.64 11.53 0.62
N ALA A 111 -15.12 11.75 -0.58
CA ALA A 111 -15.88 11.59 -1.81
C ALA A 111 -16.48 10.17 -1.95
N ALA A 112 -17.77 10.10 -2.29
CA ALA A 112 -18.45 8.84 -2.53
C ALA A 112 -17.83 8.11 -3.73
N ARG A 113 -17.65 6.80 -3.61
CA ARG A 113 -17.18 5.97 -4.74
C ARG A 113 -18.29 5.86 -5.76
N ALA A 114 -17.97 6.06 -7.03
CA ALA A 114 -18.91 5.81 -8.12
C ALA A 114 -19.43 4.36 -8.05
N PRO A 115 -20.73 4.12 -8.29
CA PRO A 115 -21.28 2.77 -8.28
C PRO A 115 -20.62 1.93 -9.37
N LYS A 116 -20.14 0.74 -9.00
CA LYS A 116 -19.61 -0.20 -9.98
C LYS A 116 -20.75 -0.72 -10.84
N LYS A 117 -20.58 -0.73 -12.17
CA LYS A 117 -21.49 -1.45 -13.07
C LYS A 117 -21.47 -2.92 -12.65
N VAL A 118 -22.63 -3.44 -12.23
CA VAL A 118 -22.78 -4.85 -11.85
C VAL A 118 -22.77 -5.68 -13.13
N THR A 119 -21.60 -6.16 -13.52
CA THR A 119 -21.47 -7.23 -14.51
C THR A 119 -21.67 -8.57 -13.81
N GLU A 120 -22.08 -9.60 -14.55
CA GLU A 120 -22.12 -10.96 -14.04
C GLU A 120 -20.77 -11.31 -13.40
N LYS A 121 -20.80 -11.77 -12.14
CA LYS A 121 -19.58 -12.08 -11.39
C LYS A 121 -18.94 -13.32 -12.00
N LYS A 122 -17.89 -13.13 -12.80
CA LYS A 122 -16.98 -14.24 -13.15
C LYS A 122 -16.37 -14.80 -11.86
N SER A 123 -16.65 -16.08 -11.59
CA SER A 123 -16.00 -16.83 -10.52
C SER A 123 -14.78 -17.56 -11.09
N TYR A 124 -13.60 -17.25 -10.55
CA TYR A 124 -12.38 -18.00 -10.82
C TYR A 124 -12.18 -19.15 -9.83
N ARG A 125 -13.13 -19.37 -8.92
CA ARG A 125 -13.06 -20.44 -7.93
C ARG A 125 -13.55 -21.74 -8.56
N ILE A 126 -12.81 -22.82 -8.32
CA ILE A 126 -13.31 -24.16 -8.59
C ILE A 126 -14.36 -24.46 -7.52
N HIS A 127 -15.62 -24.53 -7.94
CA HIS A 127 -16.71 -24.88 -7.05
C HIS A 127 -16.67 -26.38 -6.77
N LYS A 128 -17.03 -26.77 -5.53
CA LYS A 128 -17.24 -28.18 -5.22
C LYS A 128 -18.38 -28.68 -6.12
N ILE A 129 -18.07 -29.68 -6.95
CA ILE A 129 -19.08 -30.34 -7.78
C ILE A 129 -20.19 -30.92 -6.91
N SER A 130 -21.41 -30.88 -7.45
CA SER A 130 -22.60 -31.40 -6.79
C SER A 130 -22.52 -32.92 -6.60
N LEU A 131 -23.37 -33.45 -5.71
CA LEU A 131 -23.41 -34.89 -5.46
C LEU A 131 -23.83 -35.66 -6.71
N ASP A 132 -24.75 -35.13 -7.51
CA ASP A 132 -25.23 -35.76 -8.74
C ASP A 132 -24.14 -35.76 -9.82
N GLU A 133 -23.40 -34.66 -9.97
CA GLU A 133 -22.22 -34.62 -10.86
C GLU A 133 -21.14 -35.60 -10.40
N ARG A 134 -20.94 -35.79 -9.09
CA ARG A 134 -20.01 -36.81 -8.57
C ARG A 134 -20.47 -38.22 -8.94
N LYS A 135 -21.75 -38.53 -8.76
CA LYS A 135 -22.33 -39.84 -9.09
C LYS A 135 -22.20 -40.14 -10.59
N LYS A 136 -22.59 -39.21 -11.45
CA LYS A 136 -22.42 -39.33 -12.91
C LYS A 136 -20.97 -39.58 -13.30
N ARG A 137 -20.03 -38.80 -12.73
CA ARG A 137 -18.60 -38.98 -12.99
C ARG A 137 -18.07 -40.35 -12.52
N ILE A 138 -18.67 -40.95 -11.49
CA ILE A 138 -18.32 -42.31 -11.04
C ILE A 138 -18.85 -43.35 -12.02
N GLU A 139 -20.09 -43.22 -12.48
CA GLU A 139 -20.70 -44.13 -13.47
C GLU A 139 -19.97 -44.10 -14.81
N GLU A 140 -19.73 -42.90 -15.36
CA GLU A 140 -18.95 -42.71 -16.59
C GLU A 140 -17.56 -43.36 -16.48
N LYS A 141 -16.88 -43.19 -15.33
CA LYS A 141 -15.58 -43.82 -15.09
C LYS A 141 -15.68 -45.35 -15.05
N LYS A 142 -16.72 -45.91 -14.44
CA LYS A 142 -16.93 -47.38 -14.37
C LYS A 142 -17.19 -47.97 -15.75
N GLU A 143 -18.05 -47.33 -16.54
CA GLU A 143 -18.37 -47.78 -17.90
C GLU A 143 -17.14 -47.77 -18.80
N LEU A 144 -16.36 -46.69 -18.75
CA LEU A 144 -15.13 -46.54 -19.52
C LEU A 144 -14.09 -47.61 -19.14
N LEU A 145 -13.98 -47.93 -17.85
CA LEU A 145 -13.11 -49.02 -17.36
C LEU A 145 -13.55 -50.40 -17.88
N LEU A 146 -14.86 -50.64 -17.94
CA LEU A 146 -15.45 -51.88 -18.44
C LEU A 146 -15.21 -52.05 -19.95
N LEU A 147 -15.29 -50.95 -20.70
CA LEU A 147 -15.01 -50.90 -22.13
C LEU A 147 -13.52 -51.18 -22.42
N LEU A 148 -12.62 -50.52 -21.69
CA LEU A 148 -11.17 -50.77 -21.78
C LEU A 148 -10.82 -52.23 -21.48
N LYS A 149 -11.46 -52.83 -20.46
CA LYS A 149 -11.24 -54.24 -20.13
C LYS A 149 -11.65 -55.18 -21.26
N LYS A 150 -12.83 -54.98 -21.85
CA LYS A 150 -13.29 -55.77 -23.01
C LYS A 150 -12.34 -55.64 -24.20
N GLN A 151 -11.78 -54.46 -24.43
CA GLN A 151 -10.79 -54.23 -25.49
C GLN A 151 -9.46 -54.93 -25.21
N GLN A 152 -8.98 -54.92 -23.96
CA GLN A 152 -7.80 -55.68 -23.56
C GLN A 152 -8.00 -57.18 -23.72
N ASP A 153 -9.14 -57.70 -23.26
CA ASP A 153 -9.46 -59.12 -23.37
C ASP A 153 -9.53 -59.56 -24.84
N ALA A 154 -10.08 -58.72 -25.73
CA ALA A 154 -10.12 -58.97 -27.18
C ALA A 154 -8.75 -58.80 -27.88
N ALA A 155 -7.82 -58.04 -27.32
CA ALA A 155 -6.46 -57.88 -27.86
C ALA A 155 -5.49 -58.97 -27.37
N MET A 156 -5.85 -59.68 -26.30
CA MET A 156 -5.07 -60.78 -25.71
C MET A 156 -5.56 -62.17 -26.14
N SER A 157 -6.66 -62.26 -26.92
CA SER A 157 -7.13 -63.47 -27.60
C SER A 157 -6.74 -63.46 -29.07
#